data_AF-A0A166EMJ6-F1
#
_entry.id   AF-A0A166EMJ6-F1
#
_cell.length_a   1.000
_cell.length_b   1.000
_cell.length_c   1.000
_cell.angle_alpha   90.00
_cell.angle_beta   90.00
_cell.angle_gamma   90.00
#
_symmetry.space_group_name_H-M   'P 1'
#
loop_
_entity.id
_entity.type
_entity.pdbx_description
1 polymer ?
#
loop_
_entity_poly.entity_id
_entity_poly.type
_entity_poly.pdbx_seq_one_letter_code
_entity_poly.pdbx_strand_id
1 'polypeptide(L)'
;MHLYYQISGRSGSHAHNIGLRDASQTARSLFKFWRSDTPLELILGMKAGGSTYILIPCDEWTRRFKLRPPTLPPHQPDAFLSRSPIYFHTETDLFNKLLTYSPKKSKSKRNDEISEANPLGLFSTELDNTSPRVSFEHSRMLWRLLTDPSHTKLSRYDLPDRQLHSSAVIICLAANSWMSESRDTREVVLDVAWNVIGPEELLNEAKLTKIKHFIVDENQILCHCNGQERGHFRFGESTIAPLSVVTQEIQKLFDNAPAHTVVVLSNYELYMKDVMIQGLGLESSNWEIGLSGLLGFSQVGIKSVVDQKHGK
;
A
#
# COMPACT_ATOMS: atom_id res chain seq x y z
N MET A 1 -14.75 -15.12 9.10
CA MET A 1 -13.90 -15.45 7.94
C MET A 1 -14.77 -15.59 6.71
N HIS A 2 -14.63 -14.67 5.76
CA HIS A 2 -15.39 -14.70 4.51
C HIS A 2 -14.67 -15.54 3.44
N LEU A 3 -15.41 -16.34 2.68
CA LEU A 3 -14.92 -16.93 1.43
C LEU A 3 -15.31 -16.03 0.26
N TYR A 4 -14.50 -16.05 -0.81
CA TYR A 4 -14.67 -15.14 -1.95
C TYR A 4 -14.87 -15.88 -3.26
N TYR A 5 -15.94 -15.55 -3.98
CA TYR A 5 -16.09 -15.94 -5.38
C TYR A 5 -15.40 -14.93 -6.29
N GLN A 6 -14.69 -15.44 -7.29
CA GLN A 6 -14.02 -14.65 -8.31
C GLN A 6 -14.98 -14.40 -9.50
N ILE A 7 -15.09 -13.14 -9.93
CA ILE A 7 -15.76 -12.80 -11.19
C ILE A 7 -14.76 -12.58 -12.34
N SER A 8 -13.52 -12.18 -12.05
CA SER A 8 -12.44 -12.03 -13.06
C SER A 8 -11.04 -12.00 -12.44
N GLY A 9 -9.97 -12.30 -13.20
CA GLY A 9 -8.58 -12.38 -12.69
C GLY A 9 -7.53 -12.92 -13.68
N ARG A 10 -6.28 -13.15 -13.22
CA ARG A 10 -5.11 -13.56 -14.03
C ARG A 10 -5.25 -14.92 -14.71
N SER A 11 -5.89 -15.89 -14.07
CA SER A 11 -6.16 -17.20 -14.67
C SER A 11 -7.41 -17.12 -15.54
N GLY A 12 -7.29 -16.45 -16.68
CA GLY A 12 -8.31 -16.33 -17.72
C GLY A 12 -8.73 -17.66 -18.38
N SER A 13 -8.57 -18.81 -17.74
CA SER A 13 -9.19 -20.06 -18.18
C SER A 13 -10.61 -20.13 -17.62
N HIS A 14 -11.55 -19.52 -18.36
CA HIS A 14 -12.99 -19.72 -18.17
C HIS A 14 -13.57 -19.23 -16.83
N ALA A 15 -13.65 -17.90 -16.66
CA ALA A 15 -14.76 -17.33 -15.88
C ALA A 15 -16.15 -17.59 -16.56
N HIS A 16 -16.23 -18.45 -17.59
CA HIS A 16 -17.45 -19.10 -18.05
C HIS A 16 -17.83 -20.25 -17.10
N ASN A 17 -18.14 -19.98 -15.83
CA ASN A 17 -18.54 -21.04 -14.91
C ASN A 17 -19.56 -20.61 -13.85
N ILE A 18 -20.24 -19.51 -14.16
CA ILE A 18 -21.55 -19.15 -13.65
C ILE A 18 -22.38 -18.91 -14.91
N GLY A 19 -23.71 -18.95 -14.87
CA GLY A 19 -24.58 -18.57 -16.00
C GLY A 19 -24.43 -17.12 -16.52
N LEU A 20 -23.29 -16.47 -16.32
CA LEU A 20 -22.85 -15.19 -16.84
C LEU A 20 -21.75 -15.48 -17.88
N ARG A 21 -22.16 -15.62 -19.14
CA ARG A 21 -21.35 -16.15 -20.24
C ARG A 21 -20.28 -15.17 -20.71
N ASP A 22 -20.43 -13.88 -20.44
CA ASP A 22 -19.50 -12.84 -20.83
C ASP A 22 -19.50 -11.66 -19.83
N ALA A 23 -18.55 -10.74 -20.02
CA ALA A 23 -18.40 -9.55 -19.19
C ALA A 23 -19.67 -8.67 -19.16
N SER A 24 -20.43 -8.60 -20.26
CA SER A 24 -21.64 -7.78 -20.36
C SER A 24 -22.76 -8.37 -19.52
N GLN A 25 -23.01 -9.67 -19.63
CA GLN A 25 -24.01 -10.36 -18.82
C GLN A 25 -23.68 -10.28 -17.33
N THR A 26 -22.39 -10.37 -16.98
CA THR A 26 -21.91 -10.23 -15.60
C THR A 26 -22.23 -8.85 -15.05
N ALA A 27 -21.82 -7.80 -15.75
CA ALA A 27 -22.06 -6.42 -15.34
C ALA A 27 -23.56 -6.13 -15.18
N ARG A 28 -24.36 -6.49 -16.19
CA ARG A 28 -25.82 -6.34 -16.16
C ARG A 28 -26.47 -7.03 -14.98
N SER A 29 -26.05 -8.26 -14.68
CA SER A 29 -26.63 -9.04 -13.58
C SER A 29 -26.32 -8.41 -12.22
N LEU A 30 -25.07 -7.99 -12.01
CA LEU A 30 -24.68 -7.34 -10.75
C LEU A 30 -25.42 -6.01 -10.55
N PHE A 31 -25.51 -5.17 -11.59
CA PHE A 31 -26.24 -3.90 -11.51
C PHE A 31 -27.76 -4.07 -11.37
N LYS A 32 -28.36 -5.10 -12.00
CA LYS A 32 -29.78 -5.43 -11.86
C LYS A 32 -30.18 -5.67 -10.41
N PHE A 33 -29.32 -6.31 -9.61
CA PHE A 33 -29.59 -6.62 -8.21
C PHE A 33 -29.03 -5.58 -7.23
N TRP A 34 -28.08 -4.74 -7.66
CA TRP A 34 -27.50 -3.70 -6.81
C TRP A 34 -28.48 -2.57 -6.49
N ARG A 35 -29.24 -2.08 -7.50
CA ARG A 35 -30.31 -1.04 -7.41
C ARG A 35 -30.21 -0.13 -6.18
N SER A 36 -29.10 0.60 -6.08
CA SER A 36 -28.80 1.54 -5.00
C SER A 36 -28.36 2.86 -5.64
N ASP A 37 -28.62 3.97 -4.95
CA ASP A 37 -28.11 5.30 -5.32
C ASP A 37 -26.60 5.43 -5.07
N THR A 38 -25.99 4.41 -4.47
CA THR A 38 -24.55 4.33 -4.21
C THR A 38 -23.83 3.52 -5.29
N PRO A 39 -22.55 3.79 -5.57
CA PRO A 39 -21.75 2.96 -6.48
C PRO A 39 -21.69 1.50 -6.04
N LEU A 40 -21.64 0.58 -7.01
CA LEU A 40 -21.44 -0.86 -6.74
C LEU A 40 -20.03 -1.08 -6.19
N GLU A 41 -19.96 -1.52 -4.93
CA GLU A 41 -18.71 -1.89 -4.28
C GLU A 41 -18.45 -3.39 -4.41
N LEU A 42 -17.34 -3.75 -5.05
CA LEU A 42 -16.78 -5.10 -5.10
C LEU A 42 -15.42 -5.13 -4.38
N ILE A 43 -14.77 -6.30 -4.33
CA ILE A 43 -13.44 -6.46 -3.71
C ILE A 43 -12.38 -6.66 -4.78
N LEU A 44 -11.30 -5.91 -4.71
CA LEU A 44 -10.07 -6.10 -5.47
C LEU A 44 -9.10 -6.94 -4.63
N GLY A 45 -8.90 -8.20 -5.01
CA GLY A 45 -7.92 -9.09 -4.40
C GLY A 45 -6.60 -9.04 -5.15
N MET A 46 -5.48 -8.97 -4.43
CA MET A 46 -4.14 -9.05 -5.00
C MET A 46 -3.35 -10.23 -4.43
N LYS A 47 -2.76 -11.04 -5.30
CA LYS A 47 -1.86 -12.15 -4.89
C LYS A 47 -0.39 -11.73 -4.97
N ALA A 48 0.49 -12.59 -4.46
CA ALA A 48 1.93 -12.51 -4.70
C ALA A 48 2.23 -12.31 -6.21
N GLY A 49 3.21 -11.44 -6.51
CA GLY A 49 3.51 -11.01 -7.87
C GLY A 49 2.55 -9.96 -8.47
N GLY A 50 1.66 -9.36 -7.67
CA GLY A 50 0.85 -8.21 -8.09
C GLY A 50 -0.33 -8.52 -9.03
N SER A 51 -0.69 -9.80 -9.16
CA SER A 51 -1.87 -10.19 -9.94
C SER A 51 -3.16 -9.83 -9.23
N THR A 52 -4.12 -9.29 -9.98
CA THR A 52 -5.37 -8.74 -9.47
C THR A 52 -6.57 -9.60 -9.84
N TYR A 53 -7.57 -9.60 -8.97
CA TYR A 53 -8.81 -10.37 -9.07
C TYR A 53 -9.97 -9.51 -8.60
N ILE A 54 -11.13 -9.64 -9.25
CA ILE A 54 -12.37 -9.03 -8.76
C ILE A 54 -13.18 -10.11 -8.05
N LEU A 55 -13.56 -9.82 -6.82
CA LEU A 55 -14.09 -10.77 -5.85
C LEU A 55 -15.41 -10.28 -5.24
N ILE A 56 -16.23 -11.23 -4.81
CA ILE A 56 -17.48 -11.00 -4.06
C ILE A 56 -17.53 -11.99 -2.89
N PRO A 57 -17.87 -11.57 -1.67
CA PRO A 57 -18.13 -12.48 -0.57
C PRO A 57 -19.22 -13.52 -0.92
N CYS A 58 -19.03 -14.78 -0.56
CA CYS A 58 -19.95 -15.87 -0.92
C CYS A 58 -21.38 -15.66 -0.38
N ASP A 59 -21.52 -15.01 0.77
CA ASP A 59 -22.82 -14.66 1.35
C ASP A 59 -23.54 -13.58 0.53
N GLU A 60 -22.83 -12.58 0.02
CA GLU A 60 -23.40 -11.57 -0.88
C GLU A 60 -23.77 -12.15 -2.24
N TRP A 61 -22.98 -13.06 -2.77
CA TRP A 61 -23.21 -13.72 -4.06
C TRP A 61 -24.63 -14.29 -4.18
N THR A 62 -25.02 -15.07 -3.18
CA THR A 62 -26.31 -15.76 -3.15
C THR A 62 -27.40 -14.89 -2.57
N ARG A 63 -27.15 -14.16 -1.48
CA ARG A 63 -28.19 -13.40 -0.77
C ARG A 63 -28.50 -12.07 -1.45
N ARG A 64 -27.48 -11.33 -1.87
CA ARG A 64 -27.62 -10.00 -2.47
C ARG A 64 -27.84 -10.10 -3.98
N PHE A 65 -26.94 -10.79 -4.69
CA PHE A 65 -26.97 -10.84 -6.15
C PHE A 65 -27.83 -11.97 -6.72
N LYS A 66 -28.39 -12.85 -5.88
CA LYS A 66 -29.25 -13.98 -6.29
C LYS A 66 -28.62 -14.83 -7.41
N LEU A 67 -27.29 -14.92 -7.43
CA LEU A 67 -26.55 -15.68 -8.43
C LEU A 67 -26.39 -17.13 -7.98
N ARG A 68 -26.38 -18.06 -8.96
CA ARG A 68 -26.05 -19.45 -8.70
C ARG A 68 -24.57 -19.56 -8.30
N PRO A 69 -24.21 -20.40 -7.32
CA PRO A 69 -22.81 -20.63 -6.97
C PRO A 69 -21.97 -21.00 -8.20
N PRO A 70 -20.74 -20.48 -8.34
CA PRO A 70 -19.80 -20.92 -9.36
C PRO A 70 -19.42 -22.38 -9.20
N THR A 71 -18.97 -23.02 -10.28
CA THR A 71 -18.44 -24.40 -10.21
C THR A 71 -17.06 -24.46 -9.54
N LEU A 72 -16.26 -23.41 -9.68
CA LEU A 72 -14.97 -23.31 -9.01
C LEU A 72 -15.15 -23.03 -7.52
N PRO A 73 -14.32 -23.63 -6.65
CA PRO A 73 -14.36 -23.36 -5.23
C PRO A 73 -14.04 -21.90 -4.95
N PRO A 74 -14.61 -21.31 -3.88
CA PRO A 74 -14.26 -19.96 -3.48
C PRO A 74 -12.82 -19.89 -2.96
N HIS A 75 -12.21 -18.71 -3.08
CA HIS A 75 -10.90 -18.43 -2.51
C HIS A 75 -11.02 -18.15 -1.02
N GLN A 76 -10.01 -18.61 -0.28
CA GLN A 76 -9.78 -18.20 1.10
C GLN A 76 -9.22 -16.77 1.16
N PRO A 77 -9.41 -16.03 2.26
CA PRO A 77 -8.84 -14.70 2.43
C PRO A 77 -7.32 -14.68 2.25
N ASP A 78 -6.62 -15.59 2.93
CA ASP A 78 -5.15 -15.72 2.97
C ASP A 78 -4.51 -15.96 1.59
N ALA A 79 -5.30 -16.35 0.59
CA ALA A 79 -4.86 -16.42 -0.80
C ALA A 79 -4.46 -15.06 -1.40
N PHE A 80 -4.79 -13.94 -0.73
CA PHE A 80 -4.53 -12.58 -1.18
C PHE A 80 -3.72 -11.79 -0.15
N LEU A 81 -2.67 -11.12 -0.63
CA LEU A 81 -1.84 -10.18 0.14
C LEU A 81 -2.57 -8.85 0.41
N SER A 82 -3.52 -8.47 -0.45
CA SER A 82 -4.38 -7.31 -0.25
C SER A 82 -5.79 -7.60 -0.72
N ARG A 83 -6.77 -7.05 0.01
CA ARG A 83 -8.21 -7.12 -0.28
C ARG A 83 -8.77 -5.74 0.02
N SER A 84 -9.16 -5.02 -1.02
CA SER A 84 -9.56 -3.62 -0.90
C SER A 84 -10.81 -3.31 -1.73
N PRO A 85 -11.61 -2.29 -1.39
CA PRO A 85 -12.84 -2.02 -2.13
C PRO A 85 -12.57 -1.44 -3.51
N ILE A 86 -13.32 -1.85 -4.52
CA ILE A 86 -13.34 -1.21 -5.84
C ILE A 86 -14.78 -0.82 -6.19
N TYR A 87 -14.95 0.40 -6.70
CA TYR A 87 -16.26 1.02 -6.93
C TYR A 87 -16.56 1.16 -8.41
N PHE A 88 -17.81 0.89 -8.79
CA PHE A 88 -18.33 1.07 -10.14
C PHE A 88 -19.61 1.89 -10.08
N HIS A 89 -19.64 3.04 -10.77
CA HIS A 89 -20.81 3.92 -10.77
C HIS A 89 -21.85 3.43 -11.77
N THR A 90 -21.41 2.82 -12.87
CA THR A 90 -22.28 2.34 -13.94
C THR A 90 -22.00 0.90 -14.35
N GLU A 91 -23.00 0.26 -14.97
CA GLU A 91 -22.84 -1.05 -15.62
C GLU A 91 -21.67 -1.04 -16.61
N THR A 92 -21.52 0.06 -17.36
CA THR A 92 -20.46 0.27 -18.34
C THR A 92 -19.08 0.30 -17.70
N ASP A 93 -18.92 0.92 -16.52
CA ASP A 93 -17.63 0.97 -15.81
C ASP A 93 -17.15 -0.43 -15.45
N LEU A 94 -18.07 -1.25 -14.90
CA LEU A 94 -17.77 -2.62 -14.53
C LEU A 94 -17.48 -3.47 -15.78
N PHE A 95 -18.30 -3.34 -16.82
CA PHE A 95 -18.07 -4.03 -18.08
C PHE A 95 -16.68 -3.74 -18.65
N ASN A 96 -16.31 -2.47 -18.77
CA ASN A 96 -15.01 -2.05 -19.28
C ASN A 96 -13.87 -2.59 -18.40
N LYS A 97 -14.02 -2.54 -17.07
CA LYS A 97 -13.03 -3.13 -16.16
C LYS A 97 -12.89 -4.64 -16.37
N LEU A 98 -13.98 -5.37 -16.52
CA LEU A 98 -13.96 -6.81 -16.77
C LEU A 98 -13.25 -7.14 -18.10
N LEU A 99 -13.38 -6.31 -19.13
CA LEU A 99 -12.66 -6.48 -20.40
C LEU A 99 -11.14 -6.42 -20.23
N THR A 100 -10.61 -5.62 -19.30
CA THR A 100 -9.15 -5.52 -19.06
C THR A 100 -8.51 -6.82 -18.59
N TYR A 101 -9.30 -7.78 -18.10
CA TYR A 101 -8.85 -9.12 -17.68
C TYR A 101 -8.90 -10.15 -18.81
N SER A 102 -9.47 -9.80 -19.96
CA SER A 102 -9.50 -10.69 -21.12
C SER A 102 -8.08 -10.94 -21.61
N PRO A 103 -7.72 -12.19 -21.98
CA PRO A 103 -6.41 -12.49 -22.52
C PRO A 103 -6.14 -11.64 -23.76
N LYS A 104 -4.94 -11.05 -23.85
CA LYS A 104 -4.51 -10.41 -25.10
C LYS A 104 -4.29 -11.51 -26.13
N LYS A 105 -5.00 -11.45 -27.26
CA LYS A 105 -4.85 -12.41 -28.38
C LYS A 105 -3.38 -12.45 -28.82
N SER A 106 -2.66 -13.48 -28.42
CA SER A 106 -1.29 -13.76 -28.83
C SER A 106 -1.31 -14.86 -29.90
N LYS A 107 -0.48 -14.71 -30.94
CA LYS A 107 -0.26 -15.78 -31.95
C LYS A 107 0.45 -17.02 -31.35
N SER A 108 0.97 -16.90 -30.14
CA SER A 108 1.65 -17.96 -29.37
C SER A 108 0.72 -18.48 -28.26
N LYS A 109 0.45 -19.80 -28.26
CA LYS A 109 -0.35 -20.56 -27.28
C LYS A 109 0.15 -20.49 -25.82
N ARG A 110 1.28 -19.82 -25.54
CA ARG A 110 1.90 -19.75 -24.21
C ARG A 110 1.49 -18.51 -23.39
N ASN A 111 0.68 -17.62 -23.93
CA ASN A 111 0.45 -16.28 -23.38
C ASN A 111 -1.00 -15.99 -22.97
N ASP A 112 -1.85 -17.01 -22.84
CA ASP A 112 -3.28 -16.86 -22.48
C ASP A 112 -3.51 -16.35 -21.05
N GLU A 113 -2.44 -16.23 -20.25
CA GLU A 113 -2.46 -15.71 -18.88
C GLU A 113 -2.20 -14.19 -18.79
N ILE A 114 -1.90 -13.54 -19.92
CA ILE A 114 -1.55 -12.12 -19.96
C ILE A 114 -2.77 -11.28 -20.33
N SER A 115 -3.10 -10.32 -19.48
CA SER A 115 -4.17 -9.35 -19.71
C SER A 115 -3.67 -7.94 -19.45
N GLU A 116 -4.45 -6.92 -19.81
CA GLU A 116 -4.13 -5.53 -19.47
C GLU A 116 -4.09 -5.32 -17.96
N ALA A 117 -4.98 -5.98 -17.21
CA ALA A 117 -4.99 -5.96 -15.76
C ALA A 117 -3.79 -6.71 -15.15
N ASN A 118 -3.24 -7.71 -15.83
CA ASN A 118 -2.15 -8.57 -15.35
C ASN A 118 -1.05 -8.78 -16.43
N PRO A 119 -0.22 -7.76 -16.72
CA PRO A 119 0.85 -7.87 -17.71
C PRO A 119 2.02 -8.77 -17.30
N LEU A 120 2.66 -9.39 -18.28
CA LEU A 120 3.89 -10.19 -18.15
C LEU A 120 5.05 -9.25 -17.80
N GLY A 121 5.49 -9.23 -16.55
CA GLY A 121 6.55 -8.33 -16.07
C GLY A 121 6.28 -7.73 -14.69
N LEU A 122 5.06 -7.87 -14.17
CA LEU A 122 4.76 -7.58 -12.75
C LEU A 122 5.23 -8.69 -11.81
N PHE A 123 5.52 -9.87 -12.37
CA PHE A 123 5.90 -11.05 -11.61
C PHE A 123 7.41 -11.00 -11.40
N SER A 124 7.85 -10.34 -10.34
CA SER A 124 9.17 -10.61 -9.79
C SER A 124 9.25 -12.11 -9.50
N THR A 125 10.29 -12.76 -10.03
CA THR A 125 10.66 -14.14 -9.66
C THR A 125 11.29 -14.19 -8.27
N GLU A 126 11.61 -13.04 -7.70
CA GLU A 126 12.07 -12.91 -6.34
C GLU A 126 10.85 -12.83 -5.42
N LEU A 127 10.94 -13.47 -4.26
CA LEU A 127 9.96 -13.42 -3.17
C LEU A 127 9.88 -12.00 -2.56
N ASP A 128 9.87 -10.96 -3.39
CA ASP A 128 9.59 -9.61 -2.96
C ASP A 128 8.11 -9.53 -2.63
N ASN A 129 7.86 -9.66 -1.33
CA ASN A 129 6.55 -9.72 -0.68
C ASN A 129 5.70 -8.45 -0.86
N THR A 130 6.22 -7.45 -1.57
CA THR A 130 5.61 -6.14 -1.71
C THR A 130 5.63 -5.71 -3.18
N SER A 131 4.74 -6.28 -4.00
CA SER A 131 4.42 -5.66 -5.28
C SER A 131 4.00 -4.20 -5.03
N PRO A 132 4.49 -3.20 -5.78
CA PRO A 132 4.07 -1.80 -5.61
C PRO A 132 2.55 -1.61 -5.65
N ARG A 133 1.84 -2.51 -6.35
CA ARG A 133 0.37 -2.56 -6.37
C ARG A 133 -0.22 -2.92 -5.01
N VAL A 134 0.36 -3.91 -4.32
CA VAL A 134 -0.08 -4.32 -2.98
C VAL A 134 0.14 -3.16 -1.99
N SER A 135 1.31 -2.54 -2.01
CA SER A 135 1.61 -1.38 -1.17
C SER A 135 0.65 -0.23 -1.44
N PHE A 136 0.36 0.07 -2.71
CA PHE A 136 -0.63 1.07 -3.09
C PHE A 136 -2.02 0.77 -2.51
N GLU A 137 -2.50 -0.48 -2.63
CA GLU A 137 -3.80 -0.86 -2.09
C GLU A 137 -3.86 -0.84 -0.57
N HIS A 138 -2.76 -1.19 0.12
CA HIS A 138 -2.68 -1.04 1.56
C HIS A 138 -2.73 0.43 1.96
N SER A 139 -1.99 1.32 1.29
CA SER A 139 -2.05 2.76 1.54
C SER A 139 -3.45 3.33 1.30
N ARG A 140 -4.13 2.89 0.24
CA ARG A 140 -5.51 3.29 -0.05
C ARG A 140 -6.49 2.79 1.01
N MET A 141 -6.31 1.58 1.51
CA MET A 141 -7.11 1.05 2.61
C MET A 141 -6.88 1.82 3.90
N LEU A 142 -5.61 2.05 4.27
CA LEU A 142 -5.26 2.86 5.44
C LEU A 142 -5.89 4.24 5.36
N TRP A 143 -5.71 4.96 4.24
CA TRP A 143 -6.32 6.28 4.03
C TRP A 143 -7.83 6.27 4.26
N ARG A 144 -8.52 5.27 3.71
CA ARG A 144 -9.97 5.12 3.88
C ARG A 144 -10.36 4.87 5.33
N LEU A 145 -9.60 4.06 6.06
CA LEU A 145 -9.85 3.79 7.48
C LEU A 145 -9.66 5.02 8.36
N LEU A 146 -8.74 5.91 7.97
CA LEU A 146 -8.47 7.13 8.71
C LEU A 146 -9.47 8.25 8.40
N THR A 147 -9.96 8.33 7.16
CA THR A 147 -10.82 9.45 6.70
C THR A 147 -12.31 9.13 6.64
N ASP A 148 -12.67 7.85 6.49
CA ASP A 148 -14.06 7.40 6.46
C ASP A 148 -14.23 6.07 7.23
N PRO A 149 -14.02 6.09 8.56
CA PRO A 149 -14.16 4.89 9.38
C PRO A 149 -15.60 4.38 9.42
N SER A 150 -16.60 5.26 9.34
CA SER A 150 -18.01 4.91 9.50
C SER A 150 -18.59 4.10 8.33
N HIS A 151 -18.10 4.34 7.11
CA HIS A 151 -18.55 3.61 5.92
C HIS A 151 -17.64 2.44 5.54
N THR A 152 -16.55 2.20 6.27
CA THR A 152 -15.60 1.13 5.95
C THR A 152 -15.86 -0.13 6.77
N LYS A 153 -16.59 -1.09 6.18
CA LYS A 153 -16.89 -2.38 6.81
C LYS A 153 -15.71 -3.35 6.67
N LEU A 154 -14.74 -3.26 7.57
CA LEU A 154 -13.52 -4.08 7.58
C LEU A 154 -13.78 -5.60 7.51
N SER A 155 -14.86 -6.07 8.14
CA SER A 155 -15.25 -7.48 8.11
C SER A 155 -15.43 -8.01 6.69
N ARG A 156 -15.89 -7.17 5.75
CA ARG A 156 -16.10 -7.52 4.33
C ARG A 156 -14.79 -7.92 3.64
N TYR A 157 -13.65 -7.41 4.10
CA TYR A 157 -12.33 -7.71 3.57
C TYR A 157 -11.56 -8.69 4.46
N ASP A 158 -12.24 -9.31 5.43
CA ASP A 158 -11.64 -10.19 6.43
C ASP A 158 -10.46 -9.52 7.15
N LEU A 159 -10.69 -8.28 7.59
CA LEU A 159 -9.73 -7.47 8.34
C LEU A 159 -10.25 -7.23 9.76
N PRO A 160 -9.35 -7.22 10.77
CA PRO A 160 -9.73 -6.93 12.16
C PRO A 160 -10.15 -5.47 12.30
N ASP A 161 -11.18 -5.22 13.11
CA ASP A 161 -11.53 -3.86 13.53
C ASP A 161 -10.48 -3.34 14.51
N ARG A 162 -9.65 -2.41 14.03
CA ARG A 162 -8.48 -1.89 14.79
C ARG A 162 -8.66 -0.45 15.27
N GLN A 163 -9.84 0.15 15.10
CA GLN A 163 -10.12 1.56 15.45
C GLN A 163 -8.96 2.53 15.12
N LEU A 164 -8.25 2.31 14.00
CA LEU A 164 -7.03 3.04 13.65
C LEU A 164 -7.27 4.55 13.58
N HIS A 165 -8.45 4.98 13.14
CA HIS A 165 -8.86 6.39 13.09
C HIS A 165 -8.74 7.14 14.42
N SER A 166 -8.79 6.45 15.56
CA SER A 166 -8.77 7.05 16.90
C SER A 166 -7.37 7.16 17.53
N SER A 167 -6.39 6.45 16.95
CA SER A 167 -5.09 6.23 17.60
C SER A 167 -3.90 6.29 16.65
N ALA A 168 -4.12 6.28 15.34
CA ALA A 168 -3.05 6.31 14.37
C ALA A 168 -2.38 7.68 14.31
N VAL A 169 -1.06 7.66 14.23
CA VAL A 169 -0.23 8.85 14.02
C VAL A 169 0.53 8.65 12.72
N ILE A 170 0.48 9.64 11.84
CA ILE A 170 1.29 9.65 10.61
C ILE A 170 2.47 10.60 10.80
N ILE A 171 3.67 10.07 10.66
CA ILE A 171 4.91 10.86 10.61
C ILE A 171 5.31 10.97 9.15
N CYS A 172 5.16 12.15 8.55
CA CYS A 172 5.69 12.44 7.24
C CYS A 172 7.13 12.92 7.41
N LEU A 173 8.09 12.17 6.89
CA LEU A 173 9.51 12.42 7.11
C LEU A 173 10.24 12.50 5.76
N ALA A 174 11.08 13.51 5.64
CA ALA A 174 11.98 13.72 4.53
C ALA A 174 13.37 14.00 5.06
N ALA A 175 14.39 13.43 4.40
CA ALA A 175 15.78 13.73 4.68
C ALA A 175 16.52 13.87 3.36
N ASN A 176 17.43 14.85 3.31
CA ASN A 176 18.40 14.97 2.24
C ASN A 176 19.73 14.46 2.78
N SER A 177 20.38 13.56 2.05
CA SER A 177 21.73 13.10 2.34
C SER A 177 22.65 13.33 1.15
N TRP A 178 23.94 13.47 1.44
CA TRP A 178 25.00 13.40 0.47
C TRP A 178 25.56 11.98 0.45
N MET A 179 25.56 11.38 -0.73
CA MET A 179 26.19 10.09 -0.97
C MET A 179 27.39 10.32 -1.88
N SER A 180 28.60 10.02 -1.38
CA SER A 180 29.77 9.94 -2.26
C SER A 180 29.57 8.78 -3.25
N GLU A 181 30.08 8.92 -4.46
CA GLU A 181 30.08 7.82 -5.46
C GLU A 181 30.85 6.59 -4.97
N SER A 182 31.70 6.72 -3.95
CA SER A 182 32.35 5.62 -3.27
C SER A 182 31.44 4.96 -2.22
N ARG A 183 31.11 3.67 -2.44
CA ARG A 183 30.31 2.81 -1.54
C ARG A 183 30.84 2.67 -0.12
N ASP A 184 32.06 3.13 0.16
CA ASP A 184 32.75 3.00 1.45
C ASP A 184 32.56 4.21 2.40
N THR A 185 31.84 5.24 1.98
CA THR A 185 31.53 6.39 2.85
C THR A 185 30.14 6.29 3.43
N ARG A 186 30.01 6.54 4.74
CA ARG A 186 28.73 6.64 5.43
C ARG A 186 27.88 7.73 4.79
N GLU A 187 26.57 7.51 4.70
CA GLU A 187 25.65 8.55 4.26
C GLU A 187 25.73 9.76 5.18
N VAL A 188 25.93 10.94 4.59
CA VAL A 188 26.07 12.19 5.32
C VAL A 188 24.74 12.94 5.26
N VAL A 189 24.05 13.05 6.39
CA VAL A 189 22.75 13.74 6.45
C VAL A 189 22.95 15.25 6.38
N LEU A 190 22.29 15.91 5.43
CA LEU A 190 22.38 17.36 5.22
C LEU A 190 21.28 18.09 5.98
N ASP A 191 20.05 17.62 5.82
CA ASP A 191 18.88 18.15 6.50
C ASP A 191 17.79 17.11 6.66
N VAL A 192 16.90 17.36 7.62
CA VAL A 192 15.75 16.51 7.90
C VAL A 192 14.55 17.38 8.20
N ALA A 193 13.40 17.07 7.60
CA ALA A 193 12.13 17.69 7.89
C ALA A 193 11.10 16.63 8.25
N TRP A 194 10.22 16.93 9.20
CA TRP A 194 9.09 16.08 9.50
C TRP A 194 7.86 16.85 9.92
N ASN A 195 6.72 16.20 9.72
CA ASN A 195 5.43 16.59 10.25
C ASN A 195 4.79 15.41 10.97
N VAL A 196 4.10 15.68 12.07
CA VAL A 196 3.32 14.67 12.79
C VAL A 196 1.85 15.03 12.64
N ILE A 197 1.07 14.08 12.15
CA ILE A 197 -0.37 14.22 11.90
C ILE A 197 -1.07 13.23 12.81
N GLY A 198 -1.83 13.74 13.78
CA GLY A 198 -2.60 12.93 14.71
C GLY A 198 -4.03 12.64 14.21
N PRO A 199 -4.80 11.86 14.99
CA PRO A 199 -6.19 11.51 14.69
C PRO A 199 -7.09 12.71 14.39
N GLU A 200 -7.00 13.77 15.22
CA GLU A 200 -7.82 14.97 15.04
C GLU A 200 -7.47 15.72 13.75
N GLU A 201 -6.19 15.78 13.40
CA GLU A 201 -5.72 16.41 12.18
C GLU A 201 -6.13 15.64 10.91
N LEU A 202 -6.18 14.31 10.96
CA LEU A 202 -6.59 13.47 9.83
C LEU A 202 -8.06 13.67 9.42
N LEU A 203 -8.94 13.93 10.39
CA LEU A 203 -10.38 14.09 10.15
C LEU A 203 -10.75 15.48 9.64
N ASN A 204 -9.93 16.49 9.93
CA ASN A 204 -10.26 17.90 9.68
C ASN A 204 -9.50 18.50 8.49
N GLU A 205 -9.05 17.67 7.54
CA GLU A 205 -8.23 18.09 6.39
C GLU A 205 -7.05 18.98 6.82
N ALA A 206 -6.32 18.56 7.85
CA ALA A 206 -5.39 19.45 8.54
C ALA A 206 -4.37 20.11 7.63
N LYS A 207 -4.24 21.42 7.84
CA LYS A 207 -3.11 22.22 7.38
C LYS A 207 -1.82 21.63 7.98
N LEU A 208 -0.76 21.60 7.18
CA LEU A 208 0.60 21.24 7.61
C LEU A 208 1.15 22.33 8.57
N THR A 209 0.68 22.37 9.82
CA THR A 209 0.95 23.51 10.72
C THR A 209 2.16 23.32 11.63
N LYS A 210 2.77 22.12 11.68
CA LYS A 210 3.83 21.78 12.64
C LYS A 210 5.02 21.09 11.98
N ILE A 211 5.39 21.55 10.79
CA ILE A 211 6.59 21.03 10.12
C ILE A 211 7.83 21.53 10.86
N LYS A 212 8.63 20.61 11.38
CA LYS A 212 9.98 20.89 11.88
C LYS A 212 10.97 20.63 10.77
N HIS A 213 11.96 21.51 10.62
CA HIS A 213 13.03 21.34 9.64
C HIS A 213 14.37 21.71 10.28
N PHE A 214 15.30 20.77 10.25
CA PHE A 214 16.64 20.90 10.80
C PHE A 214 17.71 20.82 9.72
N ILE A 215 18.68 21.71 9.81
CA ILE A 215 19.90 21.73 9.01
C ILE A 215 21.02 21.20 9.90
N VAL A 216 21.76 20.19 9.41
CA VAL A 216 22.89 19.63 10.15
C VAL A 216 24.07 20.60 10.05
N ASP A 217 24.48 21.15 11.20
CA ASP A 217 25.50 22.18 11.31
C ASP A 217 26.84 21.75 10.72
N GLU A 218 27.26 20.52 11.01
CA GLU A 218 28.52 19.93 10.56
C GLU A 218 28.63 19.83 9.03
N ASN A 219 27.50 19.76 8.34
CA ASN A 219 27.42 19.46 6.91
C ASN A 219 26.96 20.66 6.06
N GLN A 220 26.89 21.86 6.63
CA GLN A 220 26.46 23.07 5.91
C GLN A 220 27.31 23.35 4.67
N ILE A 221 28.61 23.08 4.71
CA ILE A 221 29.53 23.28 3.57
C ILE A 221 29.13 22.40 2.38
N LEU A 222 28.62 21.19 2.65
CA LEU A 222 28.16 20.26 1.64
C LEU A 222 26.81 20.67 1.03
N CYS A 223 26.09 21.60 1.65
CA CYS A 223 24.84 22.14 1.11
C CYS A 223 25.03 23.10 -0.07
N HIS A 224 26.29 23.46 -0.40
CA HIS A 224 26.65 24.40 -1.48
C HIS A 224 27.56 23.76 -2.55
N CYS A 225 27.51 22.45 -2.68
CA CYS A 225 28.21 21.68 -3.69
C CYS A 225 27.76 22.00 -5.12
N ASN A 226 28.72 22.03 -6.06
CA ASN A 226 28.49 22.19 -7.51
C ASN A 226 27.79 23.50 -7.94
N GLY A 227 27.91 24.57 -7.14
CA GLY A 227 27.30 25.87 -7.45
C GLY A 227 25.78 25.87 -7.40
N GLN A 228 25.17 24.82 -6.85
CA GLN A 228 23.74 24.81 -6.56
C GLN A 228 23.49 25.44 -5.21
N GLU A 229 22.58 26.41 -5.17
CA GLU A 229 22.08 26.97 -3.93
C GLU A 229 20.99 26.07 -3.37
N ARG A 230 20.99 25.93 -2.04
CA ARG A 230 19.95 25.22 -1.33
C ARG A 230 18.60 25.89 -1.55
N GLY A 231 17.59 25.10 -1.90
CA GLY A 231 16.23 25.60 -2.00
C GLY A 231 15.70 26.13 -0.66
N HIS A 232 14.97 27.23 -0.70
CA HIS A 232 14.33 27.79 0.49
C HIS A 232 13.23 26.87 1.03
N PHE A 233 13.26 26.63 2.34
CA PHE A 233 12.18 25.94 3.04
C PHE A 233 10.92 26.83 3.05
N ARG A 234 9.80 26.31 2.52
CA ARG A 234 8.58 27.09 2.26
C ARG A 234 7.54 27.05 3.38
N PHE A 235 7.75 26.21 4.39
CA PHE A 235 6.74 25.90 5.41
C PHE A 235 7.09 26.43 6.80
N GLY A 236 8.03 27.38 6.89
CA GLY A 236 8.45 28.00 8.15
C GLY A 236 9.94 28.32 8.15
N GLU A 237 10.53 28.33 9.34
CA GLU A 237 11.95 28.57 9.54
C GLU A 237 12.70 27.25 9.72
N SER A 238 13.97 27.25 9.30
CA SER A 238 14.86 26.10 9.48
C SER A 238 15.72 26.31 10.72
N THR A 239 15.86 25.29 11.53
CA THR A 239 16.76 25.33 12.70
C THR A 239 18.10 24.71 12.33
N ILE A 240 19.19 25.43 12.52
CA ILE A 240 20.54 24.88 12.39
C ILE A 240 20.90 24.23 13.72
N ALA A 241 21.29 22.95 13.70
CA ALA A 241 21.67 22.23 14.91
C ALA A 241 22.73 21.15 14.62
N PRO A 242 23.57 20.80 15.60
CA PRO A 242 24.48 19.65 15.49
C PRO A 242 23.72 18.35 15.21
N LEU A 243 24.34 17.42 14.48
CA LEU A 243 23.76 16.11 14.13
C LEU A 243 23.23 15.38 15.36
N SER A 244 23.94 15.44 16.48
CA SER A 244 23.52 14.81 17.74
C SER A 244 22.17 15.33 18.27
N VAL A 245 21.89 16.63 18.10
CA VAL A 245 20.61 17.25 18.48
C VAL A 245 19.51 16.83 17.52
N VAL A 246 19.81 16.79 16.21
CA VAL A 246 18.86 16.32 15.18
C VAL A 246 18.47 14.86 15.42
N THR A 247 19.45 13.98 15.65
CA THR A 247 19.22 12.58 16.01
C THR A 247 18.36 12.47 17.28
N GLN A 248 18.66 13.24 18.32
CA GLN A 248 17.88 13.19 19.56
C GLN A 248 16.41 13.63 19.34
N GLU A 249 16.17 14.67 18.56
CA GLU A 249 14.81 15.13 18.24
C GLU A 249 14.03 14.08 17.44
N ILE A 250 14.68 13.40 16.50
CA ILE A 250 14.04 12.34 15.70
C ILE A 250 13.80 11.10 16.54
N GLN A 251 14.77 10.68 17.37
CA GLN A 251 14.61 9.53 18.27
C GLN A 251 13.43 9.75 19.23
N LYS A 252 13.26 10.97 19.77
CA LYS A 252 12.07 11.32 20.57
C LYS A 252 10.75 11.11 19.84
N LEU A 253 10.69 11.25 18.51
CA LEU A 253 9.47 10.98 17.74
C LEU A 253 9.10 9.50 17.80
N PHE A 254 10.11 8.63 17.71
CA PHE A 254 9.94 7.18 17.71
C PHE A 254 9.75 6.61 19.11
N ASP A 255 10.48 7.11 20.11
CA ASP A 255 10.38 6.66 21.50
C ASP A 255 8.98 6.94 22.09
N ASN A 256 8.34 8.01 21.64
CA ASN A 256 6.99 8.41 22.07
C ASN A 256 5.91 8.02 21.04
N ALA A 257 6.26 7.24 20.02
CA ALA A 257 5.34 6.84 18.97
C ALA A 257 4.28 5.88 19.53
N PRO A 258 2.97 6.15 19.36
CA PRO A 258 1.95 5.18 19.72
C PRO A 258 2.06 3.91 18.87
N ALA A 259 1.46 2.82 19.35
CA ALA A 259 1.51 1.51 18.69
C ALA A 259 1.04 1.53 17.22
N HIS A 260 0.17 2.46 16.83
CA HIS A 260 -0.34 2.62 15.47
C HIS A 260 0.34 3.77 14.71
N THR A 261 1.66 3.88 14.82
CA THR A 261 2.41 4.90 14.09
C THR A 261 2.78 4.42 12.70
N VAL A 262 2.52 5.26 11.70
CA VAL A 262 2.90 5.05 10.31
C VAL A 262 3.90 6.12 9.91
N VAL A 263 5.04 5.70 9.36
CA VAL A 263 6.03 6.63 8.83
C VAL A 263 5.94 6.64 7.31
N VAL A 264 5.70 7.83 6.76
CA VAL A 264 5.68 8.09 5.32
C VAL A 264 7.00 8.75 4.94
N LEU A 265 7.76 8.10 4.07
CA LEU A 265 9.06 8.55 3.62
C LEU A 265 8.93 9.22 2.25
N SER A 266 9.54 10.39 2.06
CA SER A 266 9.46 11.14 0.79
C SER A 266 10.27 10.51 -0.35
N ASN A 267 11.31 9.75 -0.01
CA ASN A 267 12.21 9.10 -0.95
C ASN A 267 12.06 7.56 -0.87
N TYR A 268 12.76 6.84 -1.74
CA TYR A 268 12.73 5.38 -1.80
C TYR A 268 12.95 4.76 -0.41
N GLU A 269 12.07 3.84 -0.01
CA GLU A 269 11.97 3.33 1.37
C GLU A 269 13.30 2.74 1.87
N LEU A 270 14.03 2.00 1.01
CA LEU A 270 15.33 1.43 1.38
C LEU A 270 16.41 2.49 1.57
N TYR A 271 16.45 3.49 0.69
CA TYR A 271 17.40 4.60 0.80
C TYR A 271 17.15 5.41 2.08
N MET A 272 15.89 5.75 2.36
CA MET A 272 15.55 6.47 3.58
C MET A 272 15.80 5.63 4.83
N LYS A 273 15.64 4.31 4.78
CA LYS A 273 16.03 3.43 5.88
C LYS A 273 17.53 3.50 6.14
N ASP A 274 18.36 3.50 5.10
CA ASP A 274 19.80 3.68 5.22
C ASP A 274 20.14 5.07 5.81
N VAL A 275 19.47 6.14 5.36
CA VAL A 275 19.69 7.51 5.89
C VAL A 275 19.38 7.57 7.38
N MET A 276 18.30 6.92 7.79
CA MET A 276 17.84 6.90 9.18
C MET A 276 18.73 6.05 10.07
N ILE A 277 19.19 4.89 9.59
CA ILE A 277 20.00 3.96 10.40
C ILE A 277 21.48 4.35 10.37
N GLN A 278 22.05 4.51 9.17
CA GLN A 278 23.47 4.75 8.99
C GLN A 278 23.83 6.23 9.18
N GLY A 279 23.00 7.13 8.66
CA GLY A 279 23.24 8.57 8.74
C GLY A 279 22.90 9.16 10.10
N LEU A 280 21.71 8.85 10.64
CA LEU A 280 21.24 9.37 11.94
C LEU A 280 21.53 8.46 13.14
N GLY A 281 21.85 7.18 12.91
CA GLY A 281 22.13 6.23 14.00
C GLY A 281 20.89 5.75 14.75
N LEU A 282 19.71 5.78 14.13
CA LEU A 282 18.44 5.44 14.81
C LEU A 282 18.26 3.94 14.98
N GLU A 283 17.67 3.55 16.11
CA GLU A 283 17.27 2.17 16.35
C GLU A 283 16.02 1.80 15.52
N SER A 284 16.14 0.77 14.68
CA SER A 284 15.08 0.33 13.75
C SER A 284 14.66 -1.13 13.95
N SER A 285 15.08 -1.75 15.05
CA SER A 285 14.83 -3.17 15.37
C SER A 285 13.33 -3.53 15.34
N ASN A 286 12.47 -2.59 15.69
CA ASN A 286 11.02 -2.76 15.76
C ASN A 286 10.26 -2.24 14.52
N TRP A 287 10.96 -1.80 13.47
CA TRP A 287 10.32 -1.21 12.30
C TRP A 287 9.88 -2.29 11.30
N GLU A 288 8.61 -2.26 10.91
CA GLU A 288 8.07 -3.11 9.84
C GLU A 288 7.97 -2.29 8.54
N ILE A 289 8.44 -2.89 7.44
CA ILE A 289 8.30 -2.33 6.09
C ILE A 289 6.90 -2.62 5.56
N GLY A 290 6.25 -1.60 4.99
CA GLY A 290 4.89 -1.68 4.48
C GLY A 290 3.80 -1.65 5.57
N LEU A 291 2.56 -1.93 5.15
CA LEU A 291 1.35 -1.70 5.96
C LEU A 291 0.58 -2.99 6.29
N SER A 292 1.12 -4.15 5.91
CA SER A 292 0.40 -5.43 5.98
C SER A 292 0.05 -5.81 7.43
N GLY A 293 1.03 -5.79 8.34
CA GLY A 293 0.84 -6.09 9.76
C GLY A 293 -0.11 -5.12 10.45
N LEU A 294 0.03 -3.82 10.18
CA LEU A 294 -0.83 -2.77 10.73
C LEU A 294 -2.30 -2.98 10.35
N LEU A 295 -2.56 -3.25 9.07
CA LEU A 295 -3.91 -3.49 8.56
C LEU A 295 -4.46 -4.86 8.98
N GLY A 296 -3.62 -5.78 9.44
CA GLY A 296 -4.00 -7.13 9.84
C GLY A 296 -4.14 -8.10 8.68
N PHE A 297 -3.47 -7.83 7.55
CA PHE A 297 -3.29 -8.85 6.53
C PHE A 297 -2.32 -9.91 7.08
N SER A 298 -2.75 -11.17 7.10
CA SER A 298 -1.87 -12.28 7.45
C SER A 298 -0.68 -12.28 6.48
N GLN A 299 0.52 -12.09 7.00
CA GLN A 299 1.72 -12.43 6.26
C GLN A 299 1.61 -13.93 5.95
N VAL A 300 1.32 -14.27 4.69
CA VAL A 300 1.41 -15.65 4.24
C VAL A 300 2.79 -16.13 4.65
N GLY A 301 2.86 -17.18 5.48
CA GLY A 301 4.08 -17.62 6.14
C GLY A 301 5.23 -17.75 5.17
N ILE A 302 6.09 -16.73 5.15
CA ILE A 302 7.38 -16.77 4.48
C ILE A 302 8.35 -16.54 5.62
N LYS A 303 8.91 -17.64 6.12
CA LYS A 303 10.07 -17.62 7.01
C LYS A 303 11.06 -16.60 6.43
N SER A 304 11.42 -15.60 7.23
CA SER A 304 12.47 -14.63 6.90
C SER A 304 13.70 -15.39 6.40
N VAL A 305 14.02 -15.28 5.12
CA VAL A 305 15.29 -15.80 4.56
C VAL A 305 16.47 -14.87 4.92
N VAL A 306 16.22 -13.84 5.73
CA VAL A 306 17.27 -12.94 6.22
C VAL A 306 18.21 -13.64 7.20
N ASP A 307 17.76 -14.68 7.91
CA ASP A 307 18.61 -15.45 8.83
C ASP A 307 19.42 -16.58 8.16
N GLN A 308 19.29 -16.80 6.84
CA GLN A 308 20.02 -17.87 6.14
C GLN A 308 21.17 -17.39 5.26
N LYS A 309 21.38 -16.08 5.08
CA LYS A 309 22.53 -15.56 4.30
C LYS A 309 23.79 -15.25 5.11
N HIS A 310 23.77 -15.41 6.44
CA HIS A 310 24.97 -15.30 7.30
C HIS A 310 25.38 -16.64 7.94
N GLY A 311 24.84 -17.75 7.45
CA GLY A 311 25.18 -19.09 7.90
C GLY A 311 25.79 -19.92 6.78
N LYS A 312 26.98 -19.54 6.30
CA LYS A 312 28.05 -20.43 5.81
C LYS A 312 29.28 -19.63 5.43
#